data_AF-A0A2D5PJC3-F1
#
_entry.id   AF-A0A2D5PJC3-F1
#
_cell.length_a   1.000
_cell.length_b   1.000
_cell.length_c   1.000
_cell.angle_alpha   90.00
_cell.angle_beta   90.00
_cell.angle_gamma   90.00
#
_symmetry.space_group_name_H-M   'P 1'
#
loop_
_entity.id
_entity.type
_entity.pdbx_description
1 polymer ?
#
loop_
_entity_poly.entity_id
_entity_poly.type
_entity_poly.pdbx_seq_one_letter_code
_entity_poly.pdbx_strand_id
1 'polypeptide(L)' 'MQAILNPAALLTIDSDNDTTQLTLSARTFVRPNASVAISYSDFNLNDSDLDKNQLDVSAAFRF' A
#
# COMPACT_ATOMS: atom_id res chain seq x y z
N MET A 1 -25.76 0.26 10.73
CA MET A 1 -24.78 -0.09 9.68
C MET A 1 -23.45 -0.36 10.35
N GLN A 2 -22.91 -1.57 10.23
CA GLN A 2 -21.61 -1.94 10.80
C GLN A 2 -20.57 -1.84 9.68
N ALA A 3 -19.45 -1.15 9.91
CA ALA A 3 -18.34 -1.17 8.96
C ALA A 3 -17.80 -2.61 8.89
N ILE A 4 -17.81 -3.22 7.70
CA ILE A 4 -17.12 -4.50 7.49
C ILE A 4 -15.63 -4.18 7.48
N LEU A 5 -14.97 -4.46 8.59
CA LEU A 5 -13.52 -4.38 8.70
C LEU A 5 -12.96 -5.56 7.89
N ASN A 6 -12.37 -5.27 6.73
CA ASN A 6 -11.52 -6.24 6.03
C ASN A 6 -10.08 -5.69 5.96
N PRO A 7 -9.38 -5.58 7.09
CA PRO A 7 -7.98 -5.15 7.11
C PRO A 7 -7.09 -6.34 6.74
N ALA A 8 -7.32 -6.97 5.59
CA ALA A 8 -6.30 -7.82 5.02
C ALA A 8 -5.21 -6.90 4.49
N ALA A 9 -4.22 -6.62 5.33
CA ALA A 9 -3.03 -5.91 4.89
C ALA A 9 -2.26 -6.85 3.96
N LEU A 10 -2.09 -6.48 2.69
CA LEU A 10 -1.29 -7.25 1.75
C LEU A 10 0.18 -6.90 1.99
N LEU A 11 0.96 -7.89 2.40
CA LEU A 11 2.42 -7.81 2.48
C LEU A 11 2.99 -8.40 1.20
N THR A 12 3.59 -7.55 0.37
CA THR A 12 4.32 -8.00 -0.81
C THR A 12 5.79 -7.71 -0.60
N ILE A 13 6.63 -8.75 -0.73
CA ILE A 13 8.09 -8.63 -0.77
C ILE A 13 8.46 -8.97 -2.20
N ASP A 14 8.94 -7.97 -2.93
CA ASP A 14 9.53 -8.15 -4.24
C ASP A 14 11.03 -7.93 -4.11
N SER A 15 11.83 -8.81 -4.70
CA SER A 15 13.28 -8.78 -4.58
C SER A 15 13.88 -9.24 -5.89
N ASP A 16 14.32 -8.25 -6.66
CA ASP A 16 15.16 -8.45 -7.84
C ASP A 16 16.63 -8.20 -7.46
N ASN A 17 17.56 -8.55 -8.36
CA ASN A 17 19.01 -8.49 -8.11
C ASN A 17 19.53 -7.14 -7.58
N ASP A 18 18.85 -6.04 -7.93
CA ASP A 18 19.30 -4.68 -7.63
C ASP A 18 18.38 -3.93 -6.64
N THR A 19 17.19 -4.46 -6.37
CA THR A 19 16.15 -3.72 -5.63
C THR A 19 15.31 -4.66 -4.76
N THR A 20 15.19 -4.36 -3.48
CA THR A 20 14.21 -4.99 -2.58
C THR A 20 13.11 -4.00 -2.27
N GLN A 21 11.86 -4.37 -2.56
CA GLN A 21 10.70 -3.56 -2.24
C GLN A 21 9.81 -4.28 -1.24
N LEU A 22 9.56 -3.63 -0.10
CA LEU A 22 8.58 -4.06 0.89
C LEU A 22 7.34 -3.17 0.78
N THR A 23 6.20 -3.74 0.40
CA THR A 23 4.94 -3.00 0.31
C THR A 23 3.92 -3.51 1.32
N LEU A 24 3.38 -2.58 2.13
CA LEU A 24 2.27 -2.80 3.05
C LEU A 24 1.07 -1.96 2.62
N SER A 25 -0.05 -2.59 2.29
CA SER A 25 -1.26 -1.88 1.84
C SER A 25 -2.50 -2.26 2.64
N ALA A 26 -3.33 -1.28 2.98
CA ALA A 26 -4.65 -1.49 3.59
C ALA A 26 -5.73 -0.70 2.86
N ARG A 27 -6.93 -1.26 2.74
CA ARG A 27 -8.09 -0.61 2.12
C ARG A 27 -9.32 -0.79 2.98
N THR A 28 -10.11 0.27 3.12
CA THR A 28 -11.40 0.25 3.80
C THR A 28 -12.49 0.86 2.92
N PHE A 29 -13.69 0.28 2.99
CA PHE A 29 -14.86 0.79 2.28
C PHE A 29 -15.70 1.62 3.26
N VAL A 30 -15.75 2.93 3.03
CA VAL A 30 -16.58 3.86 3.83
C VAL A 30 -18.05 3.72 3.42
N ARG A 31 -18.29 3.46 2.12
CA ARG A 31 -19.60 3.12 1.52
C ARG A 31 -19.38 2.05 0.44
N PRO A 32 -20.42 1.33 -0.03
CA PRO A 32 -20.28 0.36 -1.12
C PRO A 32 -19.62 0.94 -2.38
N ASN A 33 -19.77 2.24 -2.61
CA ASN A 33 -19.21 2.96 -3.75
C ASN A 33 -18.05 3.91 -3.39
N ALA A 34 -17.57 3.91 -2.14
CA ALA A 34 -16.50 4.79 -1.70
C ALA A 34 -15.47 4.02 -0.84
N SER A 35 -14.20 4.07 -1.22
CA SER A 35 -13.11 3.43 -0.48
C SER A 35 -11.95 4.37 -0.24
N VAL A 36 -11.25 4.15 0.87
CA VAL A 36 -9.96 4.78 1.18
C VAL A 36 -8.92 3.69 1.25
N ALA A 37 -7.74 3.92 0.68
CA ALA A 37 -6.62 3.01 0.75
C ALA A 37 -5.35 3.76 1.14
N ILE A 38 -4.50 3.07 1.90
CA ILE A 38 -3.16 3.51 2.28
C ILE A 38 -2.16 2.44 1.82
N SER A 39 -1.05 2.87 1.26
CA SER A 39 0.04 2.00 0.84
C SER A 39 1.37 2.59 1.29
N TYR A 40 2.20 1.79 1.93
CA TYR A 40 3.57 2.13 2.29
C TYR A 40 4.51 1.23 1.52
N SER A 41 5.50 1.79 0.86
CA SER A 41 6.55 1.05 0.15
C SER A 41 7.92 1.52 0.63
N ASP A 42 8.75 0.57 1.05
CA ASP A 42 10.16 0.76 1.37
C ASP A 42 10.97 0.13 0.24
N PHE A 43 11.76 0.97 -0.45
CA PHE A 43 12.63 0.58 -1.54
C PHE A 43 14.07 0.63 -1.05
N ASN A 44 14.64 -0.55 -0.82
CA ASN A 44 16.07 -0.72 -0.61
C ASN A 44 16.71 -0.98 -1.97
N LEU A 45 17.36 0.05 -2.51
CA LEU A 45 18.12 -0.05 -3.74
C LEU A 45 19.55 -0.41 -3.36
N ASN A 46 20.13 -1.42 -4.03
CA ASN A 46 21.51 -1.85 -3.79
C ASN A 46 22.54 -0.74 -4.11
N ASP A 47 22.07 0.37 -4.68
CA ASP A 47 22.77 1.64 -4.82
C ASP A 47 22.49 2.52 -3.58
N SER A 48 23.49 2.66 -2.71
CA SER A 48 23.39 3.22 -1.35
C SER A 48 22.89 4.66 -1.24
N ASP A 49 22.72 5.36 -2.36
CA ASP A 49 22.26 6.74 -2.42
C ASP A 49 20.75 6.88 -2.74
N LEU A 50 20.02 5.77 -2.88
CA LEU A 50 18.64 5.77 -3.38
C LEU A 50 17.64 5.00 -2.50
N ASP A 51 17.93 4.82 -1.21
CA ASP A 51 16.91 4.35 -0.26
C ASP A 51 15.72 5.31 -0.27
N LYS A 52 14.55 4.80 -0.68
CA LYS A 52 13.34 5.61 -0.84
C LYS A 52 12.20 4.97 -0.07
N ASN A 53 11.60 5.75 0.82
CA ASN A 53 10.31 5.42 1.42
C ASN A 53 9.21 6.21 0.73
N GLN A 54 8.11 5.53 0.40
CA GLN A 54 6.94 6.13 -0.24
C GLN A 54 5.66 5.78 0.55
N LEU A 55 4.85 6.80 0.83
CA LEU A 55 3.54 6.67 1.46
C LEU A 55 2.48 7.25 0.54
N ASP A 56 1.57 6.40 0.06
CA ASP A 56 0.46 6.77 -0.80
C ASP A 56 -0.87 6.66 -0.05
N VAL A 57 -1.67 7.72 -0.12
CA VAL A 57 -3.04 7.78 0.42
C VAL A 57 -3.99 8.09 -0.73
N SER A 58 -4.97 7.21 -0.95
CA SER A 58 -5.92 7.34 -2.05
C SER A 58 -7.37 7.18 -1.62
N ALA A 59 -8.27 7.87 -2.31
CA ALA A 59 -9.71 7.72 -2.18
C ALA A 59 -10.31 7.42 -3.55
N ALA A 60 -11.24 6.45 -3.62
CA ALA A 60 -11.89 6.06 -4.87
C ALA A 60 -13.42 6.09 -4.71
N PHE A 61 -14.08 6.68 -5.70
CA PHE A 61 -15.54 6.76 -5.80
C PHE A 61 -16.00 6.07 -7.10
N ARG A 62 -17.02 5.22 -7.00
CA ARG A 62 -17.68 4.58 -8.15
C ARG A 62 -19.05 5.23 -8.36
N PHE A 63 -19.34 5.64 -9.58
CA PHE A 63 -20.61 6.22 -10.00
C PHE A 63 -21.34 5.26 -10.92
#